data_AF-A0AAE4Q272-F1
#
_entry.id   AF-A0AAE4Q272-F1
#
_cell.length_a   1.000
_cell.length_b   1.000
_cell.length_c   1.000
_cell.angle_alpha   90.00
_cell.angle_beta   90.00
_cell.angle_gamma   90.00
#
_symmetry.space_group_name_H-M   'P 1'
#
loop_
_entity.id
_entity.type
_entity.pdbx_description
1 polymer ?
#
loop_
_entity_poly.entity_id
_entity_poly.type
_entity_poly.pdbx_seq_one_letter_code
_entity_poly.pdbx_strand_id
1 'polypeptide(L)' 'MGIVNHNLKPDVIFEVKVKGRLLSDVARQYGLSAKAVYQWVRESEQQPQQRECALINEIAQLQKRIKQLNSELRTI' A
#
# COMPACT_ATOMS: atom_id res chain seq x y z
N MET A 1 -6.47 23.92 12.27
CA MET A 1 -6.11 23.32 10.97
C MET A 1 -5.45 21.99 11.24
N GLY A 2 -6.15 20.88 10.97
CA GLY A 2 -5.57 19.54 11.13
C GLY A 2 -4.78 19.19 9.88
N ILE A 3 -3.47 19.09 9.98
CA ILE A 3 -2.66 18.49 8.92
C ILE A 3 -2.18 17.12 9.37
N VAL A 4 -2.96 16.18 8.86
CA VAL A 4 -2.78 14.74 8.75
C VAL A 4 -1.30 14.35 8.68
N ASN A 5 -0.76 13.86 9.80
CA ASN A 5 0.46 13.08 9.80
C ASN A 5 0.12 11.68 9.26
N HIS A 6 0.00 11.53 7.95
CA HIS A 6 -0.08 10.21 7.32
C HIS A 6 0.94 10.10 6.20
N ASN A 7 2.08 9.48 6.56
CA ASN A 7 2.94 8.71 5.67
C ASN A 7 3.33 9.41 4.34
N LEU A 8 4.24 10.38 4.43
CA LEU A 8 4.93 10.99 3.27
C LEU A 8 5.55 9.96 2.30
N LYS A 9 5.89 8.76 2.78
CA LYS A 9 6.54 7.70 1.99
C LYS A 9 5.64 7.20 0.84
N PRO A 10 4.45 6.62 1.08
CA PRO A 10 3.57 6.11 0.03
C PRO A 10 3.14 7.18 -0.99
N ASP A 11 2.92 8.42 -0.58
CA ASP A 11 2.57 9.50 -1.53
C ASP A 11 3.71 9.81 -2.49
N VAL A 12 4.94 9.93 -1.98
CA VAL A 12 6.15 10.14 -2.79
C VAL A 12 6.37 8.98 -3.76
N ILE A 13 6.16 7.73 -3.29
CA ILE A 13 6.29 6.55 -4.14
C ILE A 13 5.21 6.53 -5.23
N PHE A 14 3.96 6.86 -4.89
CA PHE A 14 2.85 6.91 -5.84
C PHE A 14 3.07 7.99 -6.90
N GLU A 15 3.57 9.17 -6.51
CA GLU A 15 3.90 10.26 -7.44
C GLU A 15 5.00 9.86 -8.44
N VAL A 16 6.06 9.20 -7.97
CA VAL A 16 7.16 8.77 -8.84
C VAL A 16 6.72 7.59 -9.73
N LYS A 17 6.02 6.60 -9.16
CA LYS A 17 5.73 5.34 -9.83
C LYS A 17 4.47 5.37 -10.71
N VAL A 18 3.43 6.08 -10.27
CA VAL A 18 2.12 6.13 -10.96
C VAL A 18 2.00 7.36 -11.86
N LYS A 19 2.51 8.53 -11.43
CA LYS A 19 2.51 9.73 -12.26
C LYS A 19 3.76 9.88 -13.15
N GLY A 20 4.76 9.00 -12.98
CA GLY A 20 5.99 9.02 -13.78
C GLY A 20 6.87 10.25 -13.55
N ARG A 21 6.73 10.93 -12.40
CA ARG A 21 7.55 12.11 -12.09
C ARG A 21 8.99 11.71 -11.80
N LEU A 22 9.92 12.58 -12.22
CA LEU A 22 11.35 12.40 -11.98
C LEU A 22 11.63 12.43 -10.48
N LEU A 23 12.42 11.45 -9.99
CA LEU A 23 12.81 11.37 -8.58
C LEU A 23 13.41 12.68 -8.05
N SER A 24 14.17 13.40 -8.90
CA SER A 24 14.79 14.68 -8.57
C SER A 24 13.76 15.79 -8.32
N ASP A 25 12.65 15.77 -9.04
CA ASP A 25 11.58 16.77 -8.93
C ASP A 25 10.74 16.53 -7.67
N VAL A 26 10.36 15.27 -7.43
CA VAL A 26 9.64 14.87 -6.21
C VAL A 26 10.53 15.04 -4.97
N ALA A 27 11.82 14.72 -5.05
CA ALA A 27 12.78 14.99 -3.99
C ALA A 27 12.81 16.48 -3.62
N ARG A 28 12.87 17.38 -4.62
CA ARG A 28 12.89 18.83 -4.40
C ARG A 28 11.56 19.35 -3.84
N GLN A 29 10.43 18.87 -4.36
CA GLN A 29 9.09 19.29 -3.95
C GLN A 29 8.78 18.91 -2.49
N TYR A 30 9.28 17.76 -2.05
CA TYR A 30 9.06 17.26 -0.69
C TYR A 30 10.23 17.57 0.27
N GLY A 31 11.27 18.27 -0.19
CA GLY A 31 12.46 18.58 0.63
C GLY A 31 13.28 17.35 1.03
N LEU A 32 13.20 16.27 0.25
CA LEU A 32 13.85 14.99 0.50
C LEU A 32 15.10 14.83 -0.38
N SER A 33 16.08 14.08 0.11
CA SER A 33 17.22 13.69 -0.72
C SER A 33 16.78 12.69 -1.80
N ALA A 34 17.25 12.84 -3.04
CA ALA A 34 16.96 11.89 -4.13
C ALA A 34 17.31 10.43 -3.76
N LYS A 35 18.34 10.23 -2.94
CA LYS A 35 18.71 8.92 -2.37
C LYS A 35 17.62 8.33 -1.45
N ALA A 36 16.95 9.16 -0.65
CA ALA A 36 15.86 8.73 0.21
C ALA A 36 14.63 8.33 -0.61
N VAL A 37 14.29 9.11 -1.64
CA VAL A 37 13.20 8.80 -2.59
C VAL A 37 13.49 7.49 -3.32
N TYR A 38 14.71 7.31 -3.83
CA TYR A 38 15.12 6.06 -4.47
C TYR A 38 15.00 4.85 -3.55
N GLN A 39 15.49 4.99 -2.30
CA GLN A 39 15.40 3.92 -1.31
C GLN A 39 13.93 3.57 -1.00
N TRP A 40 13.05 4.56 -0.87
CA TRP A 40 11.63 4.33 -0.60
C TRP A 40 10.91 3.67 -1.77
N VAL A 41 11.18 4.11 -3.00
CA VAL A 41 10.64 3.46 -4.21
C VAL A 41 11.06 2.00 -4.23
N ARG A 42 12.36 1.72 -4.02
CA ARG A 42 12.92 0.36 -4.02
C ARG A 42 12.32 -0.52 -2.91
N GLU A 43 12.22 -0.03 -1.68
CA GLU A 43 11.57 -0.75 -0.57
C GLU A 43 10.08 -1.02 -0.84
N SER A 44 9.41 -0.07 -1.50
CA SER A 44 8.02 -0.21 -1.90
C SER A 44 7.81 -1.03 -3.17
N GLU A 45 8.85 -1.47 -3.87
CA GLU A 45 8.73 -2.53 -4.88
C GLU A 45 8.82 -3.92 -4.26
N GLN A 46 9.46 -4.03 -3.08
CA GLN A 46 9.60 -5.29 -2.37
C GLN A 46 8.39 -5.62 -1.47
N GLN A 47 7.68 -4.61 -0.95
CA GLN A 47 6.50 -4.77 -0.09
C GLN A 47 5.12 -5.00 -0.75
N PRO A 48 4.82 -4.60 -2.00
CA PRO A 48 3.46 -4.64 -2.53
C PRO A 48 3.01 -6.08 -2.79
N GLN A 49 3.91 -6.97 -3.19
CA GLN A 49 3.61 -8.39 -3.35
C GLN A 49 3.25 -9.06 -2.03
N GLN A 50 3.91 -8.69 -0.92
CA GLN A 50 3.58 -9.27 0.39
C GLN A 50 2.23 -8.78 0.91
N ARG A 51 1.89 -7.50 0.73
CA ARG A 51 0.57 -6.98 1.12
C ARG A 51 -0.54 -7.52 0.24
N GLU A 52 -0.33 -7.61 -1.08
CA GLU A 52 -1.31 -8.17 -2.00
C GLU A 52 -1.57 -9.65 -1.68
N CYS A 53 -0.52 -10.45 -1.46
CA CYS A 53 -0.66 -11.83 -1.01
C CYS A 53 -1.36 -11.95 0.36
N ALA A 54 -1.02 -11.08 1.32
CA ALA A 54 -1.68 -11.06 2.63
C ALA A 54 -3.17 -10.74 2.50
N LEU A 55 -3.52 -9.73 1.70
CA LEU A 55 -4.91 -9.33 1.45
C LEU A 55 -5.70 -10.43 0.71
N ILE A 56 -5.11 -11.08 -0.29
CA ILE A 56 -5.74 -12.22 -0.99
C ILE A 56 -6.02 -13.36 -0.01
N ASN A 57 -5.07 -13.66 0.88
CA ASN A 57 -5.22 -14.72 1.86
C ASN A 57 -6.31 -14.35 2.91
N GLU A 58 -6.36 -13.10 3.33
CA GLU A 58 -7.38 -12.58 4.25
C GLU A 58 -8.78 -12.62 3.62
N ILE A 59 -8.90 -12.23 2.34
CA ILE A 59 -10.14 -12.36 1.57
C ILE A 59 -10.59 -13.82 1.50
N ALA A 60 -9.68 -14.75 1.20
CA ALA A 60 -10.01 -16.18 1.14
C ALA A 60 -10.49 -16.72 2.49
N GLN A 61 -9.87 -16.31 3.59
CA GLN A 61 -10.28 -16.70 4.95
C GLN A 61 -11.67 -16.14 5.30
N LEU A 62 -11.91 -14.86 5.03
CA LEU A 62 -13.21 -14.23 5.28
C LEU A 62 -14.33 -14.87 4.44
N GLN A 63 -14.06 -15.16 3.16
CA GLN A 63 -15.01 -15.88 2.30
C GLN A 63 -15.35 -17.28 2.84
N LYS A 64 -14.34 -18.01 3.35
CA LYS A 64 -14.56 -19.31 3.98
C LYS A 64 -15.44 -19.17 5.23
N ARG A 65 -15.21 -18.15 6.05
CA ARG A 65 -16.01 -17.87 7.25
C ARG A 65 -17.47 -17.53 6.90
N ILE A 66 -17.70 -16.72 5.86
CA ILE A 66 -19.03 -16.39 5.37
C ILE A 66 -19.77 -17.65 4.89
N LYS A 67 -19.09 -18.53 4.15
CA LYS A 67 -19.67 -19.81 3.70
C LYS A 67 -20.06 -20.70 4.88
N GLN A 68 -19.20 -20.79 5.90
CA GLN A 68 -19.49 -21.57 7.11
C GLN A 68 -20.71 -21.02 7.85
N LEU A 69 -20.76 -19.72 8.11
CA LEU A 69 -21.89 -19.08 8.79
C LEU A 69 -23.20 -19.27 8.02
N ASN A 70 -23.17 -19.16 6.68
CA ASN A 70 -24.36 -19.41 5.85
C ASN A 70 -24.81 -20.88 5.91
N SER A 71 -23.89 -21.84 6.01
CA SER A 71 -24.25 -23.25 6.16
C SER A 71 -24.89 -23.52 7.53
N GLU A 72 -24.36 -22.93 8.60
CA GLU A 72 -24.93 -23.03 9.95
C GLU A 72 -26.35 -22.44 9.97
N LEU A 73 -26.55 -21.29 9.33
CA LEU A 73 -27.85 -20.62 9.24
C LEU A 73 -28.90 -21.40 8.41
N ARG A 74 -28.46 -22.16 7.40
CA ARG A 74 -29.33 -23.05 6.60
C ARG A 74 -29.71 -24.35 7.30
N THR A 75 -29.03 -24.70 8.39
CA THR A 75 -29.24 -25.96 9.13
C THR A 75 -30.09 -25.75 10.39
N ILE A 76 -30.50 -24.51 10.66
CA ILE A 76 -31.51 -24.11 11.66
C ILE A 76 -32.86 -23.98 10.94
#